data_AF-A0A1H4ECM5-F1
#
_entry.id   AF-A0A1H4ECM5-F1
#
_cell.length_a   1.000
_cell.length_b   1.000
_cell.length_c   1.000
_cell.angle_alpha   90.00
_cell.angle_beta   90.00
_cell.angle_gamma   90.00
#
_symmetry.space_group_name_H-M   'P 1'
#
loop_
_entity.id
_entity.type
_entity.pdbx_description
1 polymer ?
#
loop_
_entity_poly.entity_id
_entity_poly.type
_entity_poly.pdbx_seq_one_letter_code
_entity_poly.pdbx_strand_id
1 'polypeptide(L)'
;MEEEQNKAPEKQEGPQFDWELFGYFIKIIRTIFVGLFWMMVNVFVGIYLGLGIPSESTPLRLFFFYTWFLLTLAAYIYWVWKMWNKKMKAP
;
A
#
# COMPACT_ATOMS: atom_id res chain seq x y z
N MET A 1 -53.90 -5.38 -35.89
CA MET A 1 -52.64 -4.88 -36.50
C MET A 1 -52.81 -3.37 -36.41
N GLU A 2 -52.19 -2.62 -35.52
CA GLU A 2 -50.74 -2.39 -35.36
C GLU A 2 -50.51 -1.54 -34.07
N GLU A 3 -50.52 -2.15 -32.89
CA GLU A 3 -50.08 -1.45 -31.66
C GLU A 3 -48.92 -2.17 -30.98
N GLU A 4 -48.17 -2.95 -31.75
CA GLU A 4 -46.82 -3.30 -31.32
C GLU A 4 -45.88 -2.14 -31.65
N GLN A 5 -45.03 -1.83 -30.67
CA GLN A 5 -43.63 -1.50 -30.94
C GLN A 5 -43.29 -0.02 -31.21
N ASN A 6 -43.49 0.85 -30.21
CA ASN A 6 -42.54 1.97 -30.05
C ASN A 6 -42.35 2.42 -28.60
N LYS A 7 -41.96 1.50 -27.72
CA LYS A 7 -41.18 1.86 -26.53
C LYS A 7 -39.72 1.63 -26.87
N ALA A 8 -39.01 2.73 -27.11
CA ALA A 8 -37.55 2.72 -27.24
C ALA A 8 -36.96 1.94 -26.06
N PRO A 9 -35.95 1.09 -26.27
CA PRO A 9 -35.34 0.35 -25.18
C PRO A 9 -34.76 1.36 -24.18
N GLU A 10 -35.26 1.36 -22.95
CA GLU A 10 -34.57 1.99 -21.82
C GLU A 10 -33.16 1.42 -21.81
N LYS A 11 -32.18 2.26 -22.17
CA LYS A 11 -30.78 1.92 -22.05
C LYS A 11 -30.52 1.69 -20.57
N GLN A 12 -30.54 0.42 -20.15
CA GLN A 12 -29.92 0.01 -18.91
C GLN A 12 -28.44 0.32 -19.07
N GLU A 13 -28.03 1.47 -18.54
CA GLU A 13 -26.63 1.81 -18.37
C GLU A 13 -26.07 0.76 -17.42
N GLY A 14 -25.51 -0.31 -18.01
CA GLY A 14 -24.86 -1.38 -17.25
C GLY A 14 -23.84 -0.77 -16.29
N PRO A 15 -23.56 -1.42 -15.15
CA PRO A 15 -22.74 -0.85 -14.08
C PRO A 15 -21.46 -0.27 -14.67
N GLN A 16 -21.41 1.05 -14.74
CA GLN A 16 -20.31 1.79 -15.31
C GLN A 16 -19.12 1.52 -14.40
N PHE A 17 -18.14 0.79 -14.92
CA PHE A 17 -16.96 0.43 -14.15
C PHE A 17 -16.27 1.72 -13.71
N ASP A 18 -16.21 1.92 -12.40
CA ASP A 18 -15.73 3.14 -11.79
C ASP A 18 -14.19 3.13 -11.81
N TRP A 19 -13.63 3.52 -12.95
CA TRP A 19 -12.18 3.58 -13.19
C TRP A 19 -11.48 4.47 -12.16
N GLU A 20 -12.18 5.46 -11.62
CA GLU A 20 -11.68 6.32 -10.56
C GLU A 20 -11.44 5.51 -9.28
N LEU A 21 -12.43 4.72 -8.85
CA LEU A 21 -12.32 3.82 -7.70
C LEU A 21 -11.19 2.80 -7.86
N PHE A 22 -11.03 2.26 -9.07
CA PHE A 22 -9.92 1.34 -9.38
C PHE A 22 -8.55 2.01 -9.24
N GLY A 23 -8.43 3.30 -9.60
CA GLY A 23 -7.23 4.09 -9.39
C GLY A 23 -6.85 4.25 -7.92
N TYR A 24 -7.83 4.47 -7.04
CA TYR A 24 -7.62 4.47 -5.59
C TYR A 24 -7.14 3.10 -5.10
N PHE A 25 -7.74 2.02 -5.59
CA PHE A 25 -7.37 0.66 -5.21
C PHE A 25 -5.92 0.32 -5.60
N ILE A 26 -5.50 0.68 -6.81
CA ILE A 26 -4.09 0.52 -7.26
C ILE A 26 -3.14 1.31 -6.35
N LYS A 27 -3.50 2.53 -5.95
CA LYS A 27 -2.68 3.35 -5.05
C LYS A 27 -2.51 2.68 -3.68
N ILE A 28 -3.57 2.05 -3.16
CA ILE A 28 -3.53 1.28 -1.91
C ILE A 28 -2.64 0.05 -2.06
N ILE A 29 -2.87 -0.78 -3.08
CA ILE A 29 -2.08 -1.99 -3.35
C ILE A 29 -0.60 -1.64 -3.48
N ARG A 30 -0.25 -0.60 -4.25
CA ARG A 30 1.13 -0.16 -4.43
C ARG A 30 1.77 0.26 -3.11
N THR A 31 1.02 0.96 -2.25
CA THR A 31 1.50 1.35 -0.92
C THR A 31 1.79 0.11 -0.08
N ILE A 32 0.85 -0.84 -0.02
CA ILE A 32 1.02 -2.10 0.72
C ILE A 32 2.20 -2.90 0.19
N PHE A 33 2.34 -3.03 -1.13
CA PHE A 33 3.46 -3.73 -1.77
C PHE A 33 4.81 -3.13 -1.39
N VAL A 34 4.93 -1.79 -1.45
CA VAL A 34 6.15 -1.10 -1.02
C VAL A 34 6.42 -1.35 0.46
N GLY A 35 5.39 -1.32 1.32
CA GLY A 35 5.53 -1.65 2.74
C GLY A 35 5.99 -3.08 3.00
N LEU A 36 5.40 -4.06 2.32
CA LEU A 36 5.78 -5.46 2.42
C LEU A 36 7.20 -5.70 1.91
N PHE A 37 7.54 -5.10 0.77
CA PHE A 37 8.90 -5.16 0.22
C PHE A 37 9.91 -4.54 1.18
N TRP A 38 9.55 -3.40 1.79
CA TRP A 38 10.40 -2.73 2.79
C TRP A 38 10.58 -3.57 4.05
N MET A 39 9.51 -4.21 4.53
CA MET A 39 9.59 -5.14 5.67
C MET A 39 10.47 -6.35 5.34
N MET A 40 10.37 -6.90 4.13
CA MET A 40 11.23 -7.98 3.67
C MET A 40 12.71 -7.57 3.74
N VAL A 41 13.07 -6.39 3.23
CA VAL A 41 14.45 -5.86 3.32
C VAL A 41 14.90 -5.76 4.78
N ASN A 42 14.05 -5.27 5.70
CA ASN A 42 14.40 -5.18 7.12
C ASN A 42 14.65 -6.56 7.76
N VAL A 43 13.83 -7.56 7.42
CA VAL A 43 14.04 -8.95 7.88
C VAL A 43 15.34 -9.53 7.33
N PHE A 44 15.63 -9.32 6.04
CA PHE A 44 16.89 -9.73 5.42
C PHE A 44 18.08 -9.11 6.14
N VAL A 45 18.05 -7.80 6.41
CA VAL A 45 19.12 -7.11 7.14
C VAL A 45 19.27 -7.67 8.57
N GLY A 46 18.16 -7.94 9.25
CA GLY A 46 18.16 -8.48 10.62
C GLY A 46 18.76 -9.88 10.75
N ILE A 47 18.48 -10.76 9.79
CA ILE A 47 19.04 -12.11 9.75
C ILE A 47 20.47 -12.08 9.21
N TYR A 48 20.76 -11.32 8.15
CA TYR A 48 22.07 -11.27 7.50
C TYR A 48 23.18 -10.77 8.41
N LEU A 49 22.90 -9.77 9.25
CA LEU A 49 23.87 -9.26 10.23
C LEU A 49 23.95 -10.12 11.50
N GLY A 50 23.16 -11.21 11.59
CA GLY A 50 23.09 -12.10 12.75
C GLY A 50 22.47 -11.47 14.01
N LEU A 51 21.90 -10.26 13.89
CA LEU A 51 21.44 -9.41 15.00
C LEU A 51 20.12 -9.89 15.63
N GLY A 52 19.39 -10.77 14.93
CA GLY A 52 18.13 -11.35 15.38
C GLY A 52 18.26 -12.55 16.33
N ILE A 53 19.49 -12.96 16.67
CA ILE A 53 19.74 -14.14 17.50
C ILE A 53 20.33 -13.68 18.85
N PRO A 54 19.55 -13.75 19.95
CA PRO A 54 19.99 -13.28 21.27
C PRO A 54 21.20 -14.04 21.83
N SER A 55 21.43 -15.30 21.42
CA SER A 55 22.52 -16.13 21.98
C SER A 55 23.90 -15.82 21.40
N GLU A 56 23.97 -15.18 20.23
CA GLU A 56 25.23 -14.87 19.52
C GLU A 56 25.50 -13.36 19.45
N SER A 57 24.55 -12.53 19.86
CA SER A 57 24.56 -11.09 19.60
C SER A 57 24.97 -10.25 20.80
N THR A 58 26.00 -9.43 20.61
CA THR A 58 26.41 -8.38 21.56
C THR A 58 25.24 -7.40 21.79
N PRO A 59 24.95 -6.93 23.01
CA PRO A 59 23.82 -6.01 23.27
C PRO A 59 23.79 -4.74 22.39
N LEU A 60 24.97 -4.27 21.97
CA LEU A 60 25.12 -3.14 21.03
C LEU A 60 24.50 -3.41 19.66
N ARG A 61 24.61 -4.66 19.19
CA ARG A 61 24.12 -5.13 17.89
C ARG A 61 22.58 -5.17 17.85
N LEU A 62 21.95 -5.60 18.94
CA LEU A 62 20.49 -5.50 19.13
C LEU A 62 20.03 -4.03 19.10
N PHE A 63 20.65 -3.16 19.90
CA PHE A 63 20.24 -1.76 20.01
C PHE A 63 20.31 -1.03 18.66
N PHE A 64 21.37 -1.27 17.89
CA PHE A 64 21.53 -0.71 16.55
C PHE A 64 20.44 -1.22 15.59
N PHE A 65 20.14 -2.52 15.61
CA PHE A 65 19.09 -3.11 14.78
C PHE A 65 17.72 -2.52 15.07
N TYR A 66 17.30 -2.49 16.35
CA TYR A 66 15.97 -1.99 16.72
C TYR A 66 15.84 -0.49 16.46
N THR A 67 16.89 0.30 16.70
CA THR A 67 16.89 1.74 16.41
C THR A 67 16.78 1.98 14.90
N TRP A 68 17.53 1.22 14.09
CA TRP A 68 17.44 1.27 12.63
C TRP A 68 16.05 0.87 12.15
N PHE A 69 15.51 -0.23 12.63
CA PHE A 69 14.17 -0.70 12.29
C PHE A 69 13.09 0.33 12.65
N LEU A 70 13.19 0.96 13.83
CA LEU A 70 12.24 1.99 14.23
C LEU A 70 12.33 3.23 13.33
N LEU A 71 13.54 3.66 12.98
CA LEU A 71 13.78 4.77 12.06
C LEU A 71 13.23 4.48 10.66
N THR A 72 13.50 3.28 10.12
CA THR A 72 13.00 2.90 8.79
C THR A 72 11.49 2.77 8.77
N LEU A 73 10.88 2.28 9.86
CA LEU A 73 9.43 2.24 10.02
C LEU A 73 8.81 3.64 10.09
N ALA A 74 9.38 4.52 10.92
CA ALA A 74 8.91 5.91 11.03
C ALA A 74 9.03 6.66 9.71
N ALA A 75 10.15 6.48 8.98
CA ALA A 75 10.36 7.06 7.66
C ALA A 75 9.33 6.54 6.63
N TYR A 76 9.02 5.24 6.67
CA TYR A 76 8.00 4.64 5.80
C TYR A 76 6.61 5.23 6.09
N ILE A 77 6.19 5.28 7.35
CA ILE A 77 4.90 5.85 7.75
C ILE A 77 4.81 7.32 7.35
N TYR A 78 5.86 8.10 7.60
CA TYR A 78 5.93 9.51 7.19
C TYR A 78 5.81 9.65 5.67
N TRP A 79 6.48 8.81 4.90
CA TRP A 79 6.43 8.84 3.44
C TRP A 79 5.03 8.50 2.91
N VAL A 80 4.39 7.47 3.46
CA VAL A 80 2.99 7.12 3.14
C VAL A 80 2.06 8.26 3.48
N TRP A 81 2.17 8.80 4.70
CA TRP A 81 1.36 9.94 5.14
C TRP A 81 1.55 11.16 4.23
N LYS A 82 2.80 11.50 3.88
CA LYS A 82 3.11 12.60 2.96
C LYS A 82 2.55 12.37 1.55
N MET A 83 2.61 11.14 1.03
CA MET A 83 2.02 10.80 -0.28
C MET A 83 0.49 10.90 -0.27
N TRP A 84 -0.14 10.55 0.84
CA TRP A 84 -1.59 10.60 0.98
C TRP A 84 -2.10 12.01 1.32
N ASN A 85 -1.27 12.84 1.96
CA ASN A 85 -1.59 14.22 2.33
C ASN A 85 -1.36 15.22 1.17
N LYS A 86 -0.71 14.81 0.08
CA LYS A 86 -0.74 15.60 -1.17
C LYS A 86 -2.17 15.56 -1.68
N LYS A 87 -2.89 16.68 -1.48
CA LYS A 87 -4.27 16.92 -1.91
C LYS A 87 -4.48 16.29 -3.28
N MET A 88 -5.26 15.21 -3.33
CA MET A 88 -5.91 14.85 -4.57
C MET A 88 -6.77 16.05 -4.91
N LYS A 89 -6.54 16.66 -6.09
CA LYS A 89 -7.49 17.65 -6.61
C LYS A 89 -8.81 16.90 -6.65
N ALA A 90 -9.70 17.24 -5.73
CA ALA A 90 -11.10 16.87 -5.88
C ALA A 90 -11.52 17.40 -7.26
N PRO A 91 -12.17 16.58 -8.10
CA PRO A 91 -12.74 17.05 -9.35
C PRO A 91 -13.74 18.20 -9.11
#